data_AF-A0A2T6ZBC7-F1
#
_entry.id   AF-A0A2T6ZBC7-F1
#
_cell.length_a   1.000
_cell.length_b   1.000
_cell.length_c   1.000
_cell.angle_alpha   90.00
_cell.angle_beta   90.00
_cell.angle_gamma   90.00
#
_symmetry.space_group_name_H-M   'P 1'
#
loop_
_entity.id
_entity.type
_entity.pdbx_description
1 polymer ?
#
loop_
_entity_poly.entity_id
_entity_poly.type
_entity_poly.pdbx_seq_one_letter_code
_entity_poly.pdbx_strand_id
1 'polypeptide(L)'
;MSFLHFRESTTPPVFAPAATKKDTPAIPDPQVFTITTLQPSVSGLPTVSQCAVHLELLEAFTWLHNRVYKEEALSETFGEDPEKNLWWRAVIEVAVGRFGIWWEVVNAELKAREEGEGVSNTDNGMKVLPRDLLPPLDVLMVWHSYMLNPRRYNEDCIWFGMGAMMNIAFPYEHIHEAIDDDKWDYKLSGHATRYWERITSQAPDILEEIMWKSPPKKFIKCPTCAKEIGVFICEIETKNRKRGWISEEFAVDCEDCGMNITMESLCAEKFRKDIKSLIEGGEDFRMRITSLDLQGATYLHPSSPTSFDVLNSLNTLIRTTFPEPPTLQSHPTIASIITPLDTHPIHSLLQSCYTETPTPYSLNLSLAVLRQYSFVDKMHHQLWIRSPGLMGRLPLDSIPLVRPRSETRSVVLINPPDTSGFLHRAVSRYETYFSLFKLHPGKILVPTLDVDLIWHSAMLTPAAYREYCRNVAGRFIDHNDKLSDDTLGDGFEYTSTAFEEATGGEEYGKCLCWHCETALNEKVKPEGEKEERWKIWKKAAGDGKERLVRIRVEYYREVEKRRRSGLGGLEREGLFAAMKKK
;
A
#
# COMPACT_ATOMS: atom_id res chain seq x y z
N MET A 1 14.46 11.43 -12.05
CA MET A 1 15.65 12.24 -12.39
C MET A 1 16.59 12.29 -11.19
N SER A 2 17.69 11.54 -11.25
CA SER A 2 18.77 11.60 -10.26
C SER A 2 19.66 12.79 -10.61
N PHE A 3 19.47 13.93 -9.93
CA PHE A 3 20.46 14.99 -9.99
C PHE A 3 21.66 14.58 -9.13
N LEU A 4 22.67 14.04 -9.80
CA LEU A 4 24.03 13.88 -9.27
C LEU A 4 24.51 15.25 -8.77
N HIS A 5 24.37 15.51 -7.47
CA HIS A 5 25.24 16.44 -6.76
C HIS A 5 26.64 15.81 -6.64
N PHE A 6 27.31 15.58 -7.78
CA PHE A 6 28.74 15.33 -7.83
C PHE A 6 29.41 16.61 -8.26
N ARG A 7 29.84 17.43 -7.29
CA ARG A 7 30.97 18.32 -7.54
C ARG A 7 32.24 17.49 -7.46
N GLU A 8 33.05 17.59 -8.50
CA GLU A 8 34.37 16.97 -8.64
C GLU A 8 35.31 17.34 -7.48
N SER A 9 36.20 16.39 -7.16
CA SER A 9 37.44 16.56 -6.39
C SER A 9 37.34 16.76 -4.87
N THR A 10 36.90 15.72 -4.14
CA THR A 10 37.50 15.36 -2.83
C THR A 10 37.50 13.85 -2.68
N THR A 11 38.60 13.24 -2.25
CA THR A 11 38.65 11.82 -1.87
C THR A 11 37.56 11.54 -0.83
N PRO A 12 36.67 10.54 -1.04
CA PRO A 12 35.60 10.26 -0.09
C PRO A 12 36.19 9.94 1.30
N PRO A 13 35.57 10.40 2.39
CA PRO A 13 36.04 10.09 3.73
C PRO A 13 36.03 8.57 3.94
N VAL A 14 37.15 8.04 4.46
CA VAL A 14 37.25 6.63 4.85
C VAL A 14 36.79 6.51 6.30
N PHE A 15 35.84 5.60 6.54
CA PHE A 15 35.29 5.31 7.86
C PHE A 15 35.81 3.97 8.37
N ALA A 16 36.15 3.89 9.66
CA ALA A 16 36.64 2.67 10.27
C ALA A 16 35.49 1.64 10.43
N PRO A 17 35.73 0.35 10.13
CA PRO A 17 34.80 -0.72 10.48
C PRO A 17 34.61 -0.82 11.99
N ALA A 18 33.36 -1.06 12.42
CA ALA A 18 33.03 -1.31 13.81
C ALA A 18 33.61 -2.64 14.30
N ALA A 19 34.19 -2.63 15.50
CA ALA A 19 34.65 -3.85 16.17
C ALA A 19 33.48 -4.77 16.56
N THR A 20 32.36 -4.20 17.00
CA THR A 20 31.14 -4.94 17.36
C THR A 20 29.89 -4.29 16.79
N LYS A 21 28.78 -5.06 16.71
CA LYS A 21 27.45 -4.53 16.31
C LYS A 21 26.97 -3.39 17.24
N LYS A 22 27.48 -3.30 18.48
CA LYS A 22 27.12 -2.24 19.42
C LYS A 22 27.74 -0.89 19.06
N ASP A 23 28.85 -0.91 18.33
CA ASP A 23 29.61 0.29 17.93
C ASP A 23 29.07 0.87 16.61
N THR A 24 28.12 0.15 15.98
CA THR A 24 27.42 0.59 14.77
C THR A 24 26.15 1.36 15.13
N PRO A 25 25.84 2.47 14.45
CA PRO A 25 24.54 3.13 14.59
C PRO A 25 23.38 2.21 14.19
N ALA A 26 22.31 2.19 14.99
CA ALA A 26 21.05 1.58 14.58
C ALA A 26 20.39 2.45 13.50
N ILE A 27 20.13 1.85 12.33
CA ILE A 27 19.52 2.51 11.18
C ILE A 27 18.41 1.57 10.68
N PRO A 28 17.13 1.96 10.72
CA PRO A 28 16.62 3.26 11.19
C PRO A 28 16.86 3.48 12.70
N ASP A 29 16.77 4.73 13.16
CA ASP A 29 16.84 5.00 14.60
C ASP A 29 15.60 4.35 15.27
N PRO A 30 15.75 3.46 16.26
CA PRO A 30 14.62 2.78 16.90
C PRO A 30 13.56 3.72 17.48
N GLN A 31 13.92 4.98 17.79
CA GLN A 31 12.98 5.98 18.27
C GLN A 31 11.90 6.35 17.25
N VAL A 32 12.13 6.11 15.95
CA VAL A 32 11.11 6.35 14.92
C VAL A 32 9.91 5.42 15.10
N PHE A 33 10.09 4.26 15.72
CA PHE A 33 9.07 3.22 15.89
C PHE A 33 8.41 3.24 17.28
N THR A 34 8.20 4.43 17.84
CA THR A 34 7.59 4.57 19.17
C THR A 34 6.18 3.95 19.20
N ILE A 35 5.96 2.96 20.07
CA ILE A 35 4.71 2.16 20.10
C ILE A 35 3.46 3.04 20.32
N THR A 36 3.54 4.04 21.20
CA THR A 36 2.41 4.94 21.49
C THR A 36 1.94 5.73 20.27
N THR A 37 2.80 5.90 19.26
CA THR A 37 2.47 6.58 18.00
C THR A 37 2.19 5.59 16.87
N LEU A 38 2.33 4.28 17.06
CA LEU A 38 1.93 3.28 16.06
C LEU A 38 0.41 3.02 16.05
N GLN A 39 -0.26 3.38 17.13
CA GLN A 39 -1.71 3.24 17.25
C GLN A 39 -2.45 4.25 16.34
N PRO A 40 -3.61 3.88 15.77
CA PRO A 40 -4.41 4.77 14.93
C PRO A 40 -4.75 6.08 15.64
N SER A 41 -4.56 7.21 14.95
CA SER A 41 -4.93 8.52 15.46
C SER A 41 -6.37 8.87 15.09
N VAL A 42 -7.12 9.41 16.06
CA VAL A 42 -8.47 9.96 15.82
C VAL A 42 -8.44 11.14 14.85
N SER A 43 -7.30 11.85 14.73
CA SER A 43 -7.15 12.96 13.78
C SER A 43 -7.21 12.51 12.31
N GLY A 44 -7.00 11.22 12.03
CA GLY A 44 -6.89 10.68 10.66
C GLY A 44 -5.61 11.06 9.92
N LEU A 45 -4.73 11.85 10.52
CA LEU A 45 -3.35 12.02 10.07
C LEU A 45 -2.51 10.81 10.52
N PRO A 46 -1.76 10.17 9.61
CA PRO A 46 -0.84 9.11 9.99
C PRO A 46 0.34 9.71 10.78
N THR A 47 0.82 8.97 11.77
CA THR A 47 1.97 9.41 12.56
C THR A 47 3.28 9.16 11.80
N VAL A 48 4.36 9.81 12.23
CA VAL A 48 5.71 9.53 11.72
C VAL A 48 6.09 8.06 11.90
N SER A 49 5.72 7.44 13.02
CA SER A 49 6.00 6.02 13.26
C SER A 49 5.25 5.11 12.29
N GLN A 50 3.98 5.40 12.02
CA GLN A 50 3.20 4.64 11.03
C GLN A 50 3.80 4.76 9.63
N CYS A 51 4.21 5.98 9.23
CA CYS A 51 4.87 6.21 7.94
C CYS A 51 6.24 5.51 7.85
N ALA A 52 6.99 5.43 8.96
CA ALA A 52 8.26 4.71 9.00
C ALA A 52 8.07 3.19 8.86
N VAL A 53 7.10 2.60 9.57
CA VAL A 53 6.76 1.18 9.39
C VAL A 53 6.24 0.91 7.99
N HIS A 54 5.48 1.84 7.41
CA HIS A 54 5.06 1.71 6.02
C HIS A 54 6.27 1.62 5.08
N LEU A 55 7.29 2.47 5.25
CA LEU A 55 8.53 2.35 4.47
C LEU A 55 9.25 1.00 4.67
N GLU A 56 9.28 0.45 5.89
CA GLU A 56 9.83 -0.91 6.13
C GLU A 56 9.04 -1.99 5.39
N LEU A 57 7.71 -1.89 5.39
CA LEU A 57 6.85 -2.83 4.69
C LEU A 57 7.09 -2.78 3.17
N LEU A 58 7.26 -1.59 2.61
CA LEU A 58 7.56 -1.43 1.18
C LEU A 58 8.92 -2.05 0.82
N GLU A 59 9.93 -1.96 1.68
CA GLU A 59 11.19 -2.69 1.51
C GLU A 59 11.01 -4.21 1.57
N ALA A 60 10.14 -4.71 2.47
CA ALA A 60 9.82 -6.13 2.54
C ALA A 60 9.12 -6.61 1.25
N PHE A 61 8.23 -5.81 0.65
CA PHE A 61 7.63 -6.12 -0.65
C PHE A 61 8.68 -6.18 -1.77
N THR A 62 9.60 -5.22 -1.83
CA THR A 62 10.73 -5.26 -2.78
C THR A 62 11.60 -6.48 -2.56
N TRP A 63 11.82 -6.89 -1.31
CA TRP A 63 12.57 -8.09 -0.99
C TRP A 63 11.86 -9.36 -1.48
N LEU A 64 10.55 -9.50 -1.25
CA LEU A 64 9.75 -10.59 -1.79
C LEU A 64 9.84 -10.66 -3.33
N HIS A 65 9.68 -9.53 -4.00
CA HIS A 65 9.82 -9.43 -5.46
C HIS A 65 11.19 -9.92 -5.94
N ASN A 66 12.27 -9.48 -5.27
CA ASN A 66 13.62 -9.91 -5.59
C ASN A 66 13.87 -11.41 -5.31
N ARG A 67 13.20 -11.99 -4.31
CA ARG A 67 13.26 -13.44 -4.05
C ARG A 67 12.62 -14.22 -5.19
N VAL A 68 11.45 -13.79 -5.67
CA VAL A 68 10.76 -14.41 -6.81
C VAL A 68 11.68 -14.48 -8.04
N TYR A 69 12.40 -13.41 -8.35
CA TYR A 69 13.32 -13.38 -9.50
C TYR A 69 14.60 -14.21 -9.37
N LYS A 70 14.95 -14.61 -8.14
CA LYS A 70 16.12 -15.44 -7.88
C LYS A 70 15.75 -16.93 -7.76
N GLU A 71 14.46 -17.24 -7.70
CA GLU A 71 13.98 -18.61 -7.54
C GLU A 71 13.83 -19.27 -8.91
N GLU A 72 14.93 -19.82 -9.45
CA GLU A 72 14.95 -20.46 -10.77
C GLU A 72 14.03 -21.69 -10.86
N ALA A 73 13.70 -22.32 -9.72
CA ALA A 73 12.75 -23.43 -9.65
C ALA A 73 11.32 -23.05 -10.08
N LEU A 74 10.99 -21.74 -10.11
CA LEU A 74 9.70 -21.28 -10.64
C LEU A 74 9.53 -21.56 -12.13
N SER A 75 10.62 -21.75 -12.89
CA SER A 75 10.56 -22.15 -14.30
C SER A 75 9.83 -23.47 -14.51
N GLU A 76 9.97 -24.43 -13.58
CA GLU A 76 9.28 -25.72 -13.63
C GLU A 76 7.78 -25.59 -13.36
N THR A 77 7.39 -24.59 -12.57
CA THR A 77 5.98 -24.39 -12.14
C THR A 77 5.21 -23.47 -13.07
N PHE A 78 5.85 -22.38 -13.53
CA PHE A 78 5.21 -21.31 -14.30
C PHE A 78 5.70 -21.19 -15.74
N GLY A 79 6.72 -21.97 -16.12
CA GLY A 79 7.38 -21.87 -17.41
C GLY A 79 8.50 -20.84 -17.42
N GLU A 80 9.25 -20.82 -18.51
CA GLU A 80 10.36 -19.88 -18.74
C GLU A 80 9.87 -18.42 -18.78
N ASP A 81 10.65 -17.53 -18.15
CA ASP A 81 10.35 -16.09 -18.05
C ASP A 81 11.59 -15.25 -18.38
N PRO A 82 12.00 -15.20 -19.66
CA PRO A 82 13.22 -14.48 -20.06
C PRO A 82 13.14 -12.97 -19.76
N GLU A 83 11.94 -12.40 -19.74
CA GLU A 83 11.70 -10.98 -19.46
C GLU A 83 11.43 -10.68 -17.98
N LYS A 84 11.39 -11.72 -17.12
CA LYS A 84 11.15 -11.59 -15.68
C LYS A 84 9.85 -10.82 -15.37
N ASN A 85 8.78 -11.10 -16.08
CA ASN A 85 7.47 -10.47 -15.83
C ASN A 85 6.39 -11.50 -15.50
N LEU A 86 6.52 -12.72 -16.00
CA LEU A 86 5.55 -13.80 -15.83
C LEU A 86 5.50 -14.31 -14.38
N TRP A 87 6.66 -14.61 -13.77
CA TRP A 87 6.71 -15.21 -12.44
C TRP A 87 6.10 -14.30 -11.38
N TRP A 88 6.38 -13.00 -11.46
CA TRP A 88 5.80 -12.05 -10.51
C TRP A 88 4.28 -11.96 -10.64
N ARG A 89 3.75 -11.90 -11.88
CA ARG A 89 2.30 -11.92 -12.15
C ARG A 89 1.66 -13.21 -11.60
N ALA A 90 2.32 -14.35 -11.76
CA ALA A 90 1.84 -15.64 -11.27
C ALA A 90 1.79 -15.70 -9.74
N VAL A 91 2.87 -15.25 -9.07
CA VAL A 91 2.95 -15.18 -7.60
C VAL A 91 1.90 -14.24 -7.04
N ILE A 92 1.68 -13.07 -7.66
CA ILE A 92 0.60 -12.15 -7.25
C ILE A 92 -0.76 -12.83 -7.37
N GLU A 93 -1.03 -13.55 -8.46
CA GLU A 93 -2.31 -14.22 -8.65
C GLU A 93 -2.55 -15.31 -7.58
N VAL A 94 -1.51 -16.07 -7.23
CA VAL A 94 -1.56 -16.99 -6.10
C VAL A 94 -1.88 -16.23 -4.81
N ALA A 95 -1.17 -15.13 -4.53
CA ALA A 95 -1.38 -14.29 -3.34
C ALA A 95 -2.81 -13.76 -3.24
N VAL A 96 -3.43 -13.37 -4.36
CA VAL A 96 -4.85 -12.93 -4.41
C VAL A 96 -5.79 -14.06 -3.98
N GLY A 97 -5.53 -15.31 -4.39
CA GLY A 97 -6.28 -16.47 -3.92
C GLY A 97 -6.12 -16.70 -2.42
N ARG A 98 -4.88 -16.59 -1.91
CA ARG A 98 -4.55 -16.73 -0.48
C ARG A 98 -5.21 -15.63 0.36
N PHE A 99 -5.26 -14.40 -0.17
CA PHE A 99 -5.95 -13.27 0.45
C PHE A 99 -7.45 -13.52 0.59
N GLY A 100 -8.12 -14.06 -0.44
CA GLY A 100 -9.55 -14.33 -0.39
C GLY A 100 -9.95 -15.24 0.79
N ILE A 101 -9.19 -16.33 1.01
CA ILE A 101 -9.41 -17.25 2.13
C ILE A 101 -9.22 -16.52 3.47
N TRP A 102 -8.12 -15.80 3.62
CA TRP A 102 -7.81 -15.07 4.85
C TRP A 102 -8.86 -14.00 5.18
N TRP A 103 -9.27 -13.21 4.18
CA TRP A 103 -10.20 -12.10 4.36
C TRP A 103 -11.57 -12.57 4.86
N GLU A 104 -12.10 -13.64 4.28
CA GLU A 104 -13.38 -14.24 4.69
C GLU A 104 -13.31 -14.83 6.11
N VAL A 105 -12.29 -15.64 6.39
CA VAL A 105 -12.16 -16.34 7.68
C VAL A 105 -11.84 -15.38 8.82
N VAL A 106 -10.96 -14.39 8.60
CA VAL A 106 -10.65 -13.38 9.63
C VAL A 106 -11.83 -12.47 9.91
N ASN A 107 -12.63 -12.10 8.89
CA ASN A 107 -13.87 -11.37 9.15
C ASN A 107 -14.82 -12.15 10.06
N ALA A 108 -14.98 -13.46 9.84
CA ALA A 108 -15.82 -14.31 10.69
C ALA A 108 -15.27 -14.43 12.12
N GLU A 109 -13.95 -14.62 12.27
CA GLU A 109 -13.27 -14.70 13.56
C GLU A 109 -13.41 -13.39 14.36
N LEU A 110 -13.25 -12.23 13.72
CA LEU A 110 -13.42 -10.93 14.37
C LEU A 110 -14.86 -10.74 14.88
N LYS A 111 -15.87 -11.11 14.09
CA LYS A 111 -17.28 -11.08 14.53
C LYS A 111 -17.50 -11.98 15.75
N ALA A 112 -16.96 -13.19 15.73
CA ALA A 112 -17.09 -14.14 16.85
C ALA A 112 -16.44 -13.61 18.14
N ARG A 113 -15.29 -12.92 18.05
CA ARG A 113 -14.64 -12.29 19.21
C ARG A 113 -15.48 -11.16 19.80
N GLU A 114 -16.08 -10.33 18.94
CA GLU A 114 -16.95 -9.23 19.37
C GLU A 114 -18.21 -9.72 20.09
N GLU A 115 -18.82 -10.81 19.62
CA GLU A 115 -20.00 -11.42 20.26
C GLU A 115 -19.67 -12.05 21.63
N GLY A 116 -18.46 -12.61 21.77
CA GLY A 116 -18.01 -13.29 23.00
C GLY A 116 -17.59 -12.35 24.13
N GLU A 117 -17.17 -11.12 23.84
CA GLU A 117 -16.69 -10.17 24.85
C GLU A 117 -17.81 -9.51 25.67
N GLY A 118 -19.08 -9.68 25.28
CA GLY A 118 -20.21 -8.97 25.87
C GLY A 118 -20.14 -7.47 25.54
N VAL A 119 -21.29 -6.85 25.23
CA VAL A 119 -21.31 -5.46 24.75
C VAL A 119 -20.83 -4.47 25.83
N SER A 120 -19.53 -4.25 25.90
CA SER A 120 -18.91 -3.09 26.56
C SER A 120 -18.99 -1.93 25.57
N ASN A 121 -20.12 -1.23 25.66
CA ASN A 121 -20.46 -0.08 24.85
C ASN A 121 -19.65 1.16 25.31
N THR A 122 -18.34 1.22 25.04
CA THR A 122 -17.56 2.45 25.32
C THR A 122 -16.43 2.78 24.35
N ASP A 123 -16.04 1.92 23.40
CA ASP A 123 -15.01 2.32 22.45
C ASP A 123 -15.58 2.51 21.05
N ASN A 124 -15.82 3.76 20.70
CA ASN A 124 -15.96 4.25 19.32
C ASN A 124 -14.61 4.11 18.55
N GLY A 125 -13.67 3.34 19.09
CA GLY A 125 -12.26 3.26 18.75
C GLY A 125 -12.00 2.44 17.51
N MET A 126 -11.12 2.96 16.67
CA MET A 126 -10.58 2.26 15.52
C MET A 126 -9.95 0.94 15.98
N LYS A 127 -10.42 -0.18 15.44
CA LYS A 127 -9.91 -1.51 15.79
C LYS A 127 -8.68 -1.83 14.96
N VAL A 128 -7.64 -2.36 15.58
CA VAL A 128 -6.43 -2.82 14.88
C VAL A 128 -6.51 -4.34 14.70
N LEU A 129 -5.97 -4.87 13.59
CA LEU A 129 -5.93 -6.31 13.38
C LEU A 129 -5.13 -6.99 14.53
N PRO A 130 -5.71 -7.98 15.23
CA PRO A 130 -5.01 -8.73 16.26
C PRO A 130 -3.75 -9.43 15.75
N ARG A 131 -2.70 -9.47 16.59
CA ARG A 131 -1.39 -10.05 16.27
C ARG A 131 -1.45 -11.49 15.76
N ASP A 132 -2.34 -12.29 16.33
CA ASP A 132 -2.51 -13.71 16.01
C ASP A 132 -3.25 -13.96 14.70
N LEU A 133 -3.89 -12.93 14.13
CA LEU A 133 -4.58 -12.97 12.85
C LEU A 133 -3.75 -12.37 11.70
N LEU A 134 -2.52 -11.94 11.99
CA LEU A 134 -1.61 -11.32 11.03
C LEU A 134 -1.29 -12.29 9.87
N PRO A 135 -1.51 -11.90 8.60
CA PRO A 135 -1.28 -12.77 7.46
C PRO A 135 0.19 -12.80 6.99
N PRO A 136 0.58 -13.79 6.16
CA PRO A 136 1.83 -13.77 5.40
C PRO A 136 2.02 -12.51 4.55
N LEU A 137 3.28 -12.24 4.19
CA LEU A 137 3.68 -10.99 3.51
C LEU A 137 2.97 -10.74 2.17
N ASP A 138 2.77 -11.79 1.37
CA ASP A 138 2.11 -11.71 0.07
C ASP A 138 0.61 -11.39 0.21
N VAL A 139 -0.07 -11.93 1.22
CA VAL A 139 -1.46 -11.60 1.54
C VAL A 139 -1.56 -10.18 2.10
N LEU A 140 -0.59 -9.76 2.92
CA LEU A 140 -0.50 -8.39 3.41
C LEU A 140 -0.29 -7.39 2.27
N MET A 141 0.47 -7.75 1.23
CA MET A 141 0.67 -6.95 0.01
C MET A 141 -0.62 -6.75 -0.79
N VAL A 142 -1.41 -7.82 -0.94
CA VAL A 142 -2.73 -7.74 -1.61
C VAL A 142 -3.67 -6.86 -0.79
N TRP A 143 -3.74 -7.06 0.54
CA TRP A 143 -4.61 -6.28 1.41
C TRP A 143 -4.23 -4.80 1.42
N HIS A 144 -2.94 -4.49 1.54
CA HIS A 144 -2.38 -3.14 1.41
C HIS A 144 -2.83 -2.47 0.11
N SER A 145 -2.58 -3.11 -1.04
CA SER A 145 -2.94 -2.56 -2.35
C SER A 145 -4.45 -2.35 -2.51
N TYR A 146 -5.27 -3.19 -1.87
CA TYR A 146 -6.71 -3.04 -1.86
C TYR A 146 -7.17 -1.83 -1.03
N MET A 147 -6.60 -1.62 0.15
CA MET A 147 -6.92 -0.47 1.02
C MET A 147 -6.51 0.87 0.40
N LEU A 148 -5.50 0.89 -0.48
CA LEU A 148 -5.13 2.06 -1.29
C LEU A 148 -6.18 2.42 -2.37
N ASN A 149 -7.25 1.62 -2.50
CA ASN A 149 -8.42 1.92 -3.32
C ASN A 149 -9.66 2.07 -2.39
N PRO A 150 -9.70 3.11 -1.54
CA PRO A 150 -10.55 3.13 -0.35
C PRO A 150 -12.05 3.11 -0.68
N ARG A 151 -12.48 3.70 -1.81
CA ARG A 151 -13.88 3.57 -2.28
C ARG A 151 -14.21 2.11 -2.59
N ARG A 152 -13.36 1.45 -3.40
CA ARG A 152 -13.55 0.05 -3.85
C ARG A 152 -13.52 -0.93 -2.68
N TYR A 153 -12.53 -0.80 -1.79
CA TYR A 153 -12.40 -1.64 -0.60
C TYR A 153 -13.63 -1.54 0.31
N ASN A 154 -14.10 -0.32 0.58
CA ASN A 154 -15.28 -0.12 1.43
C ASN A 154 -16.55 -0.71 0.81
N GLU A 155 -16.75 -0.52 -0.49
CA GLU A 155 -17.90 -1.08 -1.20
C GLU A 155 -17.89 -2.60 -1.27
N ASP A 156 -16.75 -3.21 -1.57
CA ASP A 156 -16.65 -4.65 -1.56
C ASP A 156 -16.80 -5.22 -0.14
N CYS A 157 -16.34 -4.51 0.91
CA CYS A 157 -16.63 -4.92 2.28
C CYS A 157 -18.13 -4.98 2.56
N ILE A 158 -18.91 -4.00 2.07
CA ILE A 158 -20.38 -4.03 2.17
C ILE A 158 -20.93 -5.20 1.36
N TRP A 159 -20.50 -5.33 0.11
CA TRP A 159 -20.99 -6.32 -0.84
C TRP A 159 -20.82 -7.76 -0.35
N PHE A 160 -19.65 -8.07 0.19
CA PHE A 160 -19.31 -9.41 0.67
C PHE A 160 -19.68 -9.63 2.15
N GLY A 161 -20.29 -8.65 2.84
CA GLY A 161 -20.63 -8.78 4.26
C GLY A 161 -19.42 -8.79 5.20
N MET A 162 -18.33 -8.14 4.79
CA MET A 162 -17.07 -8.02 5.53
C MET A 162 -17.06 -6.85 6.52
N GLY A 163 -18.17 -6.70 7.24
CA GLY A 163 -18.39 -5.58 8.17
C GLY A 163 -17.34 -5.47 9.27
N ALA A 164 -16.80 -6.59 9.77
CA ALA A 164 -15.75 -6.55 10.77
C ALA A 164 -14.42 -6.06 10.18
N MET A 165 -14.06 -6.51 8.97
CA MET A 165 -12.83 -6.08 8.27
C MET A 165 -12.88 -4.65 7.73
N MET A 166 -14.08 -4.10 7.47
CA MET A 166 -14.29 -2.79 6.84
C MET A 166 -13.56 -1.65 7.55
N ASN A 167 -13.48 -1.71 8.88
CA ASN A 167 -12.95 -0.66 9.74
C ASN A 167 -11.68 -1.07 10.49
N ILE A 168 -11.09 -2.22 10.16
CA ILE A 168 -9.81 -2.63 10.74
C ILE A 168 -8.70 -1.73 10.21
N ALA A 169 -8.02 -1.08 11.13
CA ALA A 169 -6.80 -0.34 10.89
C ALA A 169 -5.64 -1.31 10.64
N PHE A 170 -4.75 -0.89 9.75
CA PHE A 170 -3.57 -1.66 9.40
C PHE A 170 -2.63 -1.82 10.61
N PRO A 171 -2.15 -3.05 10.90
CA PRO A 171 -1.50 -3.36 12.18
C PRO A 171 -0.01 -3.01 12.19
N TYR A 172 0.32 -1.70 12.12
CA TYR A 172 1.70 -1.22 12.03
C TYR A 172 2.62 -1.79 13.12
N GLU A 173 2.19 -1.84 14.38
CA GLU A 173 2.99 -2.43 15.46
C GLU A 173 3.34 -3.90 15.20
N HIS A 174 2.34 -4.71 14.85
CA HIS A 174 2.55 -6.15 14.61
C HIS A 174 3.39 -6.40 13.36
N ILE A 175 3.27 -5.54 12.34
CA ILE A 175 4.08 -5.60 11.11
C ILE A 175 5.53 -5.27 11.41
N HIS A 176 5.80 -4.17 12.13
CA HIS A 176 7.16 -3.81 12.54
C HIS A 176 7.82 -4.94 13.34
N GLU A 177 7.09 -5.55 14.28
CA GLU A 177 7.61 -6.68 15.06
C GLU A 177 7.88 -7.96 14.24
N ALA A 178 7.26 -8.09 13.06
CA ALA A 178 7.39 -9.23 12.16
C ALA A 178 8.50 -9.03 11.11
N ILE A 179 8.97 -7.80 10.88
CA ILE A 179 10.03 -7.50 9.90
C ILE A 179 11.40 -7.54 10.59
N ASP A 180 12.34 -8.28 9.98
CA ASP A 180 13.76 -8.17 10.28
C ASP A 180 14.32 -6.93 9.57
N ASP A 181 14.66 -5.90 10.35
CA ASP A 181 15.16 -4.62 9.86
C ASP A 181 16.56 -4.69 9.23
N ASP A 182 17.25 -5.83 9.25
CA ASP A 182 18.55 -6.03 8.60
C ASP A 182 18.39 -6.78 7.28
N LYS A 183 17.50 -7.77 7.23
CA LYS A 183 17.31 -8.66 6.06
C LYS A 183 16.07 -8.34 5.25
N TRP A 184 15.18 -7.49 5.76
CA TRP A 184 13.83 -7.25 5.24
C TRP A 184 12.98 -8.53 5.14
N ASP A 185 13.32 -9.52 5.97
CA ASP A 185 12.60 -10.80 6.03
C ASP A 185 11.37 -10.64 6.94
N TYR A 186 10.21 -11.07 6.48
CA TYR A 186 8.96 -10.98 7.23
C TYR A 186 8.60 -12.34 7.81
N LYS A 187 8.47 -12.44 9.13
CA LYS A 187 8.15 -13.69 9.82
C LYS A 187 6.97 -13.54 10.75
N LEU A 188 5.97 -14.37 10.51
CA LEU A 188 4.84 -14.53 11.43
C LEU A 188 5.29 -15.01 12.81
N SER A 189 4.57 -14.55 13.83
CA SER A 189 4.67 -15.15 15.16
C SER A 189 4.18 -16.60 15.13
N GLY A 190 4.67 -17.44 16.05
CA GLY A 190 4.22 -18.84 16.11
C GLY A 190 2.71 -19.01 16.29
N HIS A 191 2.02 -18.04 16.91
CA HIS A 191 0.56 -18.05 17.00
C HIS A 191 -0.10 -17.78 15.64
N ALA A 192 0.35 -16.74 14.93
CA ALA A 192 -0.14 -16.39 13.61
C ALA A 192 0.15 -17.49 12.57
N THR A 193 1.34 -18.11 12.61
CA THR A 193 1.69 -19.27 11.77
C THR A 193 0.70 -20.41 11.98
N ARG A 194 0.47 -20.83 13.23
CA ARG A 194 -0.49 -21.92 13.53
C ARG A 194 -1.92 -21.56 13.12
N TYR A 195 -2.32 -20.31 13.31
CA TYR A 195 -3.63 -19.84 12.87
C TYR A 195 -3.76 -19.95 11.35
N TRP A 196 -2.78 -19.41 10.61
CA TRP A 196 -2.70 -19.47 9.14
C TRP A 196 -2.78 -20.90 8.61
N GLU A 197 -1.93 -21.79 9.10
CA GLU A 197 -1.87 -23.19 8.67
C GLU A 197 -3.19 -23.90 8.95
N ARG A 198 -3.82 -23.63 10.09
CA ARG A 198 -5.12 -24.19 10.46
C ARG A 198 -6.24 -23.74 9.52
N ILE A 199 -6.28 -22.46 9.13
CA ILE A 199 -7.38 -21.92 8.32
C ILE A 199 -7.20 -22.15 6.81
N THR A 200 -5.96 -22.33 6.34
CA THR A 200 -5.66 -22.42 4.90
C THR A 200 -5.13 -23.78 4.46
N SER A 201 -4.50 -24.55 5.37
CA SER A 201 -3.67 -25.72 5.02
C SER A 201 -2.56 -25.38 4.00
N GLN A 202 -2.04 -24.15 4.05
CA GLN A 202 -0.96 -23.65 3.20
C GLN A 202 0.26 -23.29 4.04
N ALA A 203 1.45 -23.45 3.45
CA ALA A 203 2.66 -22.89 4.04
C ALA A 203 2.52 -21.35 4.15
N PRO A 204 3.07 -20.70 5.20
CA PRO A 204 3.08 -19.24 5.30
C PRO A 204 3.90 -18.59 4.19
N ASP A 205 5.08 -19.11 3.85
CA ASP A 205 5.90 -18.57 2.77
C ASP A 205 5.31 -18.94 1.41
N ILE A 206 5.08 -17.95 0.54
CA ILE A 206 4.42 -18.17 -0.75
C ILE A 206 5.28 -19.01 -1.71
N LEU A 207 6.60 -18.87 -1.69
CA LEU A 207 7.48 -19.63 -2.57
C LEU A 207 7.51 -21.08 -2.12
N GLU A 208 7.58 -21.33 -0.81
CA GLU A 208 7.39 -22.67 -0.25
C GLU A 208 6.03 -23.26 -0.68
N GLU A 209 4.93 -22.55 -0.48
CA GLU A 209 3.59 -23.03 -0.86
C GLU A 209 3.49 -23.40 -2.36
N ILE A 210 4.10 -22.61 -3.24
CA ILE A 210 4.11 -22.85 -4.68
C ILE A 210 4.97 -24.06 -5.04
N MET A 211 6.18 -24.17 -4.48
CA MET A 211 7.15 -25.21 -4.86
C MET A 211 6.78 -26.61 -4.36
N TRP A 212 6.07 -26.72 -3.23
CA TRP A 212 5.76 -28.01 -2.62
C TRP A 212 4.45 -28.63 -3.11
N LYS A 213 3.62 -27.89 -3.87
CA LYS A 213 2.31 -28.36 -4.35
C LYS A 213 2.27 -28.48 -5.87
N SER A 214 1.21 -29.12 -6.37
CA SER A 214 0.93 -29.14 -7.80
C SER A 214 0.80 -27.72 -8.36
N PRO A 215 1.12 -27.49 -9.65
CA PRO A 215 1.02 -26.17 -10.27
C PRO A 215 -0.32 -25.50 -9.95
N PRO A 216 -0.30 -24.26 -9.45
CA PRO A 216 -1.48 -23.66 -8.86
C PRO A 216 -2.54 -23.40 -9.93
N LYS A 217 -3.80 -23.59 -9.53
CA LYS A 217 -4.97 -23.44 -10.40
C LYS A 217 -5.91 -22.38 -9.85
N LYS A 218 -6.59 -21.69 -10.76
CA LYS A 218 -7.76 -20.86 -10.48
C LYS A 218 -9.01 -21.59 -10.92
N PHE A 219 -10.05 -21.53 -10.09
CA PHE A 219 -11.35 -22.11 -10.43
C PHE A 219 -12.28 -21.02 -10.95
N ILE A 220 -12.83 -21.25 -12.14
CA ILE A 220 -13.80 -20.37 -12.81
C ILE A 220 -15.11 -21.11 -13.05
N LYS A 221 -16.20 -20.37 -13.24
CA LYS A 221 -17.51 -20.96 -13.59
C LYS A 221 -17.86 -20.63 -15.03
N CYS A 222 -18.27 -21.65 -15.80
CA CYS A 222 -18.75 -21.46 -17.17
C CYS A 222 -19.97 -20.51 -17.19
N PRO A 223 -19.95 -19.43 -17.98
CA PRO A 223 -21.10 -18.52 -18.12
C PRO A 223 -22.40 -19.17 -18.61
N THR A 224 -22.31 -20.28 -19.36
CA THR A 224 -23.50 -20.97 -19.91
C THR A 224 -24.08 -21.99 -18.95
N CYS A 225 -23.27 -22.96 -18.50
CA CYS A 225 -23.75 -24.12 -17.73
C CYS A 225 -23.39 -24.08 -16.24
N ALA A 226 -22.71 -23.03 -15.79
CA ALA A 226 -22.23 -22.85 -14.41
C ALA A 226 -21.24 -23.92 -13.88
N LYS A 227 -20.79 -24.85 -14.74
CA LYS A 227 -19.75 -25.82 -14.38
C LYS A 227 -18.49 -25.12 -13.88
N GLU A 228 -17.96 -25.61 -12.78
CA GLU A 228 -16.65 -25.21 -12.27
C GLU A 228 -15.51 -25.87 -13.06
N ILE A 229 -14.55 -25.06 -13.50
CA ILE A 229 -13.42 -25.45 -14.33
C ILE A 229 -12.14 -24.96 -13.64
N GLY A 230 -11.20 -25.87 -13.39
CA GLY A 230 -9.86 -25.53 -12.89
C GLY A 230 -8.91 -25.21 -14.04
N VAL A 231 -8.47 -23.95 -14.14
CA VAL A 231 -7.45 -23.50 -15.09
C VAL A 231 -6.13 -23.28 -14.38
N PHE A 232 -5.00 -23.63 -14.99
CA PHE A 232 -3.71 -23.30 -14.41
C PHE A 232 -3.50 -21.78 -14.37
N ILE A 233 -2.79 -21.29 -13.34
CA ILE A 233 -2.41 -19.87 -13.30
C ILE A 233 -1.53 -19.55 -14.50
N CYS A 234 -0.51 -20.37 -14.73
CA CYS A 234 0.34 -20.36 -15.93
C CYS A 234 0.25 -21.71 -16.63
N GLU A 235 0.11 -21.69 -17.96
CA GLU A 235 0.19 -22.90 -18.77
C GLU A 235 1.58 -22.99 -19.39
N ILE A 236 2.33 -24.03 -19.01
CA ILE A 236 3.72 -24.23 -19.42
C ILE A 236 3.82 -24.80 -20.84
N GLU A 237 2.79 -25.55 -21.27
CA GLU A 237 2.79 -26.13 -22.60
C GLU A 237 2.49 -25.04 -23.65
N THR A 238 3.46 -24.76 -24.52
CA THR A 238 3.37 -23.69 -25.54
C THR A 238 2.10 -23.76 -26.39
N LYS A 239 1.65 -24.98 -26.75
CA LYS A 239 0.42 -25.22 -27.53
C LYS A 239 -0.87 -24.84 -26.78
N ASN A 240 -0.83 -24.86 -25.45
CA ASN A 240 -1.97 -24.62 -24.57
C ASN A 240 -1.90 -23.26 -23.88
N ARG A 241 -0.86 -22.43 -24.13
CA ARG A 241 -0.57 -21.17 -23.41
C ARG A 241 -1.78 -20.25 -23.19
N LYS A 242 -2.75 -20.24 -24.11
CA LYS A 242 -4.01 -19.47 -23.98
C LYS A 242 -4.92 -19.94 -22.85
N ARG A 243 -4.78 -21.18 -22.36
CA ARG A 243 -5.57 -21.73 -21.25
C ARG A 243 -5.11 -21.25 -19.88
N GLY A 244 -3.91 -20.67 -19.77
CA GLY A 244 -3.38 -20.13 -18.51
C GLY A 244 -4.08 -18.85 -18.10
N TRP A 245 -4.55 -18.76 -16.86
CA TRP A 245 -5.35 -17.65 -16.35
C TRP A 245 -4.72 -16.27 -16.59
N ILE A 246 -3.42 -16.12 -16.39
CA ILE A 246 -2.75 -14.82 -16.54
C ILE A 246 -2.34 -14.49 -17.98
N SER A 247 -2.71 -15.34 -18.94
CA SER A 247 -2.45 -15.13 -20.37
C SER A 247 -3.26 -13.93 -20.90
N GLU A 248 -2.62 -13.12 -21.73
CA GLU A 248 -3.28 -11.96 -22.37
C GLU A 248 -4.39 -12.40 -23.33
N GLU A 249 -4.24 -13.59 -23.93
CA GLU A 249 -5.23 -14.20 -24.82
C GLU A 249 -5.99 -15.33 -24.12
N PHE A 250 -6.29 -15.16 -22.83
CA PHE A 250 -6.96 -16.21 -22.04
C PHE A 250 -8.22 -16.73 -22.73
N ALA A 251 -8.23 -18.02 -23.04
CA ALA A 251 -9.33 -18.74 -23.66
C ALA A 251 -9.31 -20.22 -23.27
N VAL A 252 -10.45 -20.76 -22.84
CA VAL A 252 -10.62 -22.18 -22.54
C VAL A 252 -12.02 -22.66 -22.92
N ASP A 253 -12.13 -23.85 -23.50
CA ASP A 253 -13.43 -24.42 -23.82
C ASP A 253 -14.02 -25.18 -22.62
N CYS A 254 -15.31 -25.00 -22.38
CA CYS A 254 -16.07 -25.77 -21.41
C CYS A 254 -16.31 -27.18 -21.95
N GLU A 255 -15.81 -28.20 -21.25
CA GLU A 255 -15.96 -29.60 -21.66
C GLU A 255 -17.41 -30.09 -21.62
N ASP A 256 -18.27 -29.51 -20.78
CA ASP A 256 -19.68 -29.92 -20.67
C ASP A 256 -20.58 -29.31 -21.75
N CYS A 257 -20.42 -28.03 -22.10
CA CYS A 257 -21.33 -27.34 -23.03
C CYS A 257 -20.67 -26.73 -24.27
N GLY A 258 -19.35 -26.87 -24.43
CA GLY A 258 -18.60 -26.38 -25.59
C GLY A 258 -18.44 -24.85 -25.66
N MET A 259 -18.80 -24.10 -24.62
CA MET A 259 -18.62 -22.64 -24.62
C MET A 259 -17.13 -22.30 -24.61
N ASN A 260 -16.69 -21.44 -25.52
CA ASN A 260 -15.39 -20.79 -25.43
C ASN A 260 -15.45 -19.68 -24.37
N ILE A 261 -14.67 -19.84 -23.29
CA ILE A 261 -14.63 -18.94 -22.14
C ILE A 261 -13.40 -18.06 -22.24
N THR A 262 -13.62 -16.74 -22.32
CA THR A 262 -12.60 -15.69 -22.34
C THR A 262 -12.75 -14.74 -21.14
N MET A 263 -11.78 -13.86 -20.90
CA MET A 263 -11.90 -12.80 -19.88
C MET A 263 -13.15 -11.95 -20.09
N GLU A 264 -13.42 -11.55 -21.34
CA GLU A 264 -14.61 -10.77 -21.70
C GLU A 264 -15.90 -11.51 -21.33
N SER A 265 -15.98 -12.82 -21.63
CA SER A 265 -17.16 -13.62 -21.32
C SER A 265 -17.42 -13.74 -19.80
N LEU A 266 -16.37 -13.82 -18.99
CA LEU A 266 -16.44 -13.86 -17.53
C LEU A 266 -16.86 -12.50 -16.96
N CYS A 267 -16.30 -11.41 -17.50
CA CYS A 267 -16.69 -10.04 -17.20
C CYS A 267 -18.17 -9.78 -17.51
N ALA A 268 -18.64 -10.19 -18.69
CA ALA A 268 -20.04 -10.10 -19.09
C ALA A 268 -20.94 -10.92 -18.16
N GLU A 269 -20.53 -12.14 -17.81
CA GLU A 269 -21.27 -13.00 -16.86
C GLU A 269 -21.42 -12.37 -15.48
N LYS A 270 -20.34 -11.78 -14.95
CA LYS A 270 -20.37 -11.04 -13.69
C LYS A 270 -21.41 -9.91 -13.75
N PHE A 271 -21.42 -9.12 -14.82
CA PHE A 271 -22.36 -8.02 -14.97
C PHE A 271 -23.81 -8.53 -15.12
N ARG A 272 -24.04 -9.59 -15.91
CA ARG A 272 -25.37 -10.21 -16.05
C ARG A 272 -25.90 -10.72 -14.71
N LYS A 273 -25.05 -11.36 -13.89
CA LYS A 273 -25.42 -11.81 -12.53
C LYS A 273 -25.79 -10.68 -11.60
N ASP A 274 -25.02 -9.58 -11.61
CA ASP A 274 -25.29 -8.43 -10.74
C ASP A 274 -26.59 -7.73 -11.19
N ILE A 275 -26.84 -7.56 -12.50
CA ILE A 275 -28.12 -7.02 -13.02
C ILE A 275 -29.29 -7.95 -12.69
N LYS A 276 -29.13 -9.27 -12.86
CA LYS A 276 -30.16 -10.26 -12.50
C LYS A 276 -30.52 -10.14 -11.02
N SER A 277 -29.51 -10.07 -10.15
CA SER A 277 -29.70 -9.94 -8.71
C SER A 277 -30.39 -8.61 -8.36
N LEU A 278 -30.10 -7.53 -9.08
CA LEU A 278 -30.83 -6.26 -8.94
C LEU A 278 -32.30 -6.39 -9.35
N ILE A 279 -32.57 -6.99 -10.50
CA ILE A 279 -33.94 -7.12 -11.01
C ILE A 279 -34.79 -7.98 -10.05
N GLU A 280 -34.25 -9.11 -9.62
CA GLU A 280 -34.93 -10.10 -8.77
C GLU A 280 -34.93 -9.75 -7.27
N GLY A 281 -33.92 -9.01 -6.79
CA GLY A 281 -33.69 -8.74 -5.36
C GLY A 281 -34.51 -7.61 -4.73
N GLY A 282 -35.50 -7.06 -5.44
CA GLY A 282 -36.38 -5.98 -4.94
C GLY A 282 -35.71 -4.61 -4.85
N GLU A 283 -36.34 -3.66 -4.15
CA GLU A 283 -35.89 -2.26 -4.06
C GLU A 283 -34.61 -2.07 -3.22
N ASP A 284 -34.29 -3.03 -2.35
CA ASP A 284 -33.15 -2.96 -1.44
C ASP A 284 -31.84 -3.46 -2.06
N PHE A 285 -31.90 -4.23 -3.16
CA PHE A 285 -30.70 -4.67 -3.85
C PHE A 285 -30.01 -3.48 -4.55
N ARG A 286 -28.68 -3.51 -4.58
CA ARG A 286 -27.85 -2.49 -5.21
C ARG A 286 -26.89 -3.18 -6.16
N MET A 287 -26.45 -2.46 -7.19
CA MET A 287 -25.33 -2.93 -8.00
C MET A 287 -24.05 -2.78 -7.19
N ARG A 288 -23.06 -3.62 -7.46
CA ARG A 288 -21.69 -3.36 -7.02
C ARG A 288 -21.30 -1.94 -7.40
N ILE A 289 -20.44 -1.28 -6.61
CA ILE A 289 -19.92 0.09 -6.80
C ILE A 289 -20.95 1.23 -6.74
N THR A 290 -22.18 0.92 -6.30
CA THR A 290 -23.30 1.86 -6.17
C THR A 290 -23.86 1.93 -4.75
N SER A 291 -23.12 1.42 -3.77
CA SER A 291 -23.52 1.45 -2.35
C SER A 291 -23.08 2.73 -1.64
N LEU A 292 -22.22 3.53 -2.27
CA LEU A 292 -21.77 4.82 -1.76
C LEU A 292 -22.26 5.95 -2.66
N ASP A 293 -22.32 7.16 -2.11
CA ASP A 293 -22.53 8.37 -2.91
C ASP A 293 -21.48 8.53 -4.02
N LEU A 294 -21.74 9.43 -4.97
CA LEU A 294 -20.80 9.72 -6.05
C LEU A 294 -19.44 10.19 -5.55
N GLN A 295 -19.38 10.76 -4.34
CA GLN A 295 -18.13 11.14 -3.71
C GLN A 295 -17.44 9.96 -3.02
N GLY A 296 -18.07 8.80 -2.82
CA GLY A 296 -17.55 7.66 -2.06
C GLY A 296 -17.59 7.85 -0.53
N ALA A 297 -18.26 8.88 -0.01
CA ALA A 297 -18.16 9.35 1.37
C ALA A 297 -19.14 8.69 2.34
N THR A 298 -20.34 8.38 1.86
CA THR A 298 -21.46 7.96 2.70
C THR A 298 -22.08 6.68 2.17
N TYR A 299 -22.32 5.72 3.06
CA TYR A 299 -23.15 4.57 2.74
C TYR A 299 -24.58 5.01 2.47
N LEU A 300 -25.09 4.64 1.30
CA LEU A 300 -26.45 4.95 0.88
C LEU A 300 -27.36 3.78 1.25
N HIS A 301 -27.80 3.76 2.51
CA HIS A 301 -28.76 2.77 2.98
C HIS A 301 -30.05 2.86 2.13
N PRO A 302 -30.61 1.74 1.64
CA PRO A 302 -31.81 1.74 0.80
C PRO A 302 -32.99 2.49 1.42
N SER A 303 -33.18 2.36 2.72
CA SER A 303 -34.25 3.00 3.49
C SER A 303 -33.96 4.43 3.98
N SER A 304 -32.80 5.03 3.63
CA SER A 304 -32.48 6.40 4.05
C SER A 304 -33.20 7.44 3.17
N PRO A 305 -33.87 8.46 3.75
CA PRO A 305 -34.53 9.52 2.98
C PRO A 305 -33.55 10.41 2.20
N THR A 306 -32.25 10.35 2.49
CA THR A 306 -31.18 11.10 1.81
C THR A 306 -30.44 10.32 0.72
N SER A 307 -30.91 9.12 0.35
CA SER A 307 -30.43 8.38 -0.82
C SER A 307 -30.98 9.01 -2.11
N PHE A 308 -30.46 10.20 -2.46
CA PHE A 308 -31.06 11.10 -3.47
C PHE A 308 -30.58 10.82 -4.91
N ASP A 309 -31.56 10.81 -5.82
CA ASP A 309 -31.58 10.84 -7.29
C ASP A 309 -30.67 9.90 -8.11
N VAL A 310 -29.36 9.83 -7.89
CA VAL A 310 -28.44 9.16 -8.82
C VAL A 310 -28.51 7.62 -8.74
N LEU A 311 -28.81 7.08 -7.56
CA LEU A 311 -28.98 5.64 -7.37
C LEU A 311 -30.34 5.14 -7.84
N ASN A 312 -31.39 5.90 -7.52
CA ASN A 312 -32.73 5.63 -8.02
C ASN A 312 -32.76 5.78 -9.54
N SER A 313 -32.03 6.75 -10.12
CA SER A 313 -31.91 6.89 -11.57
C SER A 313 -31.16 5.73 -12.20
N LEU A 314 -30.10 5.18 -11.57
CA LEU A 314 -29.43 4.01 -12.12
C LEU A 314 -30.31 2.77 -12.04
N ASN A 315 -30.90 2.47 -10.88
CA ASN A 315 -31.75 1.30 -10.72
C ASN A 315 -32.96 1.38 -11.67
N THR A 316 -33.54 2.57 -11.81
CA THR A 316 -34.60 2.82 -12.80
C THR A 316 -34.06 2.59 -14.20
N LEU A 317 -32.91 3.19 -14.56
CA LEU A 317 -32.30 3.03 -15.87
C LEU A 317 -32.07 1.54 -16.20
N ILE A 318 -31.43 0.78 -15.31
CA ILE A 318 -31.19 -0.65 -15.50
C ILE A 318 -32.50 -1.41 -15.68
N ARG A 319 -33.51 -1.18 -14.83
CA ARG A 319 -34.82 -1.86 -14.95
C ARG A 319 -35.57 -1.46 -16.23
N THR A 320 -35.43 -0.23 -16.70
CA THR A 320 -36.03 0.23 -17.97
C THR A 320 -35.29 -0.31 -19.19
N THR A 321 -33.96 -0.40 -19.11
CA THR A 321 -33.10 -0.88 -20.19
C THR A 321 -33.15 -2.39 -20.31
N PHE A 322 -33.28 -3.10 -19.19
CA PHE A 322 -33.36 -4.56 -19.10
C PHE A 322 -34.66 -4.97 -18.36
N PRO A 323 -35.81 -5.01 -19.05
CA PRO A 323 -37.07 -5.45 -18.46
C PRO A 323 -37.02 -6.88 -17.93
N GLU A 324 -36.21 -7.73 -18.57
CA GLU A 324 -35.90 -9.09 -18.16
C GLU A 324 -34.38 -9.21 -17.91
N PRO A 325 -33.94 -10.10 -17.00
CA PRO A 325 -32.52 -10.31 -16.75
C PRO A 325 -31.74 -10.65 -18.04
N PRO A 326 -30.63 -9.94 -18.34
CA PRO A 326 -29.85 -10.20 -19.54
C PRO A 326 -29.24 -11.60 -19.50
N THR A 327 -29.38 -12.34 -20.60
CA THR A 327 -28.85 -13.69 -20.78
C THR A 327 -27.71 -13.69 -21.78
N LEU A 328 -26.98 -14.82 -21.88
CA LEU A 328 -25.94 -14.96 -22.89
C LEU A 328 -26.50 -14.85 -24.32
N GLN A 329 -27.76 -15.24 -24.55
CA GLN A 329 -28.40 -15.14 -25.87
C GLN A 329 -28.81 -13.71 -26.22
N SER A 330 -29.33 -12.94 -25.25
CA SER A 330 -29.78 -11.56 -25.51
C SER A 330 -28.63 -10.55 -25.48
N HIS A 331 -27.65 -10.76 -24.58
CA HIS A 331 -26.53 -9.85 -24.36
C HIS A 331 -25.22 -10.66 -24.24
N PRO A 332 -24.67 -11.11 -25.38
CA PRO A 332 -23.55 -12.05 -25.39
C PRO A 332 -22.22 -11.44 -24.93
N THR A 333 -22.04 -10.13 -25.08
CA THR A 333 -20.78 -9.42 -24.81
C THR A 333 -20.93 -8.38 -23.71
N ILE A 334 -19.83 -7.99 -23.07
CA ILE A 334 -19.85 -6.91 -22.09
C ILE A 334 -20.30 -5.58 -22.74
N ALA A 335 -19.89 -5.34 -23.98
CA ALA A 335 -20.28 -4.18 -24.77
C ALA A 335 -21.80 -4.09 -24.94
N SER A 336 -22.47 -5.22 -25.23
CA SER A 336 -23.93 -5.25 -25.38
C SER A 336 -24.68 -4.87 -24.10
N ILE A 337 -24.08 -5.05 -22.94
CA ILE A 337 -24.68 -4.73 -21.63
C ILE A 337 -24.36 -3.28 -21.22
N ILE A 338 -23.14 -2.80 -21.51
CA ILE A 338 -22.67 -1.51 -21.00
C ILE A 338 -23.12 -0.34 -21.88
N THR A 339 -23.09 -0.47 -23.21
CA THR A 339 -23.43 0.61 -24.16
C THR A 339 -24.81 1.24 -23.91
N PRO A 340 -25.86 0.48 -23.55
CA PRO A 340 -27.15 1.06 -23.17
C PRO A 340 -27.12 1.98 -21.94
N LEU A 341 -26.05 1.94 -21.15
CA LEU A 341 -25.88 2.69 -19.90
C LEU A 341 -24.92 3.89 -20.04
N ASP A 342 -24.37 4.13 -21.24
CA ASP A 342 -23.31 5.13 -21.51
C ASP A 342 -23.71 6.57 -21.15
N THR A 343 -25.02 6.87 -21.17
CA THR A 343 -25.55 8.21 -20.86
C THR A 343 -25.58 8.50 -19.35
N HIS A 344 -25.39 7.49 -18.50
CA HIS A 344 -25.47 7.69 -17.05
C HIS A 344 -24.16 8.25 -16.49
N PRO A 345 -24.20 9.20 -15.53
CA PRO A 345 -22.99 9.78 -14.91
C PRO A 345 -22.01 8.80 -14.26
N ILE A 346 -22.41 7.55 -14.03
CA ILE A 346 -21.58 6.52 -13.40
C ILE A 346 -21.02 5.49 -14.38
N HIS A 347 -21.26 5.67 -15.68
CA HIS A 347 -20.82 4.73 -16.71
C HIS A 347 -19.33 4.39 -16.57
N SER A 348 -18.47 5.38 -16.31
CA SER A 348 -17.02 5.16 -16.11
C SER A 348 -16.70 4.26 -14.92
N LEU A 349 -17.46 4.36 -13.82
CA LEU A 349 -17.31 3.49 -12.66
C LEU A 349 -17.72 2.06 -13.00
N LEU A 350 -18.86 1.88 -13.67
CA LEU A 350 -19.36 0.58 -14.15
C LEU A 350 -18.36 -0.08 -15.09
N GLN A 351 -17.87 0.67 -16.06
CA GLN A 351 -16.86 0.21 -17.02
C GLN A 351 -15.63 -0.32 -16.27
N SER A 352 -15.01 0.49 -15.42
CA SER A 352 -13.86 0.10 -14.61
C SER A 352 -14.10 -1.15 -13.74
N CYS A 353 -15.34 -1.34 -13.24
CA CYS A 353 -15.71 -2.48 -12.40
C CYS A 353 -15.91 -3.80 -13.17
N TYR A 354 -16.44 -3.73 -14.39
CA TYR A 354 -16.90 -4.91 -15.13
C TYR A 354 -16.06 -5.24 -16.35
N THR A 355 -15.32 -4.30 -16.96
CA THR A 355 -14.55 -4.61 -18.19
C THR A 355 -13.19 -5.26 -17.93
N GLU A 356 -12.56 -4.97 -16.79
CA GLU A 356 -11.19 -5.43 -16.48
C GLU A 356 -11.12 -6.43 -15.31
N THR A 357 -12.26 -6.76 -14.71
CA THR A 357 -12.31 -7.49 -13.42
C THR A 357 -13.23 -8.70 -13.51
N PRO A 358 -12.74 -9.83 -14.06
CA PRO A 358 -13.50 -11.09 -14.17
C PRO A 358 -13.65 -11.80 -12.81
N THR A 359 -12.93 -11.34 -11.79
CA THR A 359 -13.02 -11.87 -10.42
C THR A 359 -14.22 -11.26 -9.68
N PRO A 360 -14.62 -11.84 -8.53
CA PRO A 360 -15.74 -11.32 -7.76
C PRO A 360 -15.56 -9.87 -7.29
N TYR A 361 -14.34 -9.41 -7.04
CA TYR A 361 -14.07 -8.07 -6.50
C TYR A 361 -14.45 -6.95 -7.48
N SER A 362 -14.70 -5.73 -6.98
CA SER A 362 -14.90 -4.54 -7.83
C SER A 362 -13.61 -3.98 -8.43
N LEU A 363 -12.46 -4.49 -7.97
CA LEU A 363 -11.11 -4.12 -8.36
C LEU A 363 -10.34 -5.38 -8.78
N ASN A 364 -9.64 -5.31 -9.92
CA ASN A 364 -8.67 -6.34 -10.27
C ASN A 364 -7.46 -6.24 -9.33
N LEU A 365 -7.47 -7.05 -8.27
CA LEU A 365 -6.46 -7.02 -7.20
C LEU A 365 -5.04 -7.31 -7.72
N SER A 366 -4.90 -8.23 -8.69
CA SER A 366 -3.60 -8.56 -9.29
C SER A 366 -3.01 -7.35 -10.01
N LEU A 367 -3.83 -6.65 -10.82
CA LEU A 367 -3.42 -5.41 -11.48
C LEU A 367 -3.19 -4.26 -10.48
N ALA A 368 -3.94 -4.20 -9.38
CA ALA A 368 -3.72 -3.21 -8.34
C ALA A 368 -2.33 -3.38 -7.71
N VAL A 369 -1.95 -4.60 -7.30
CA VAL A 369 -0.60 -4.87 -6.77
C VAL A 369 0.48 -4.50 -7.80
N LEU A 370 0.31 -4.88 -9.07
CA LEU A 370 1.27 -4.55 -10.13
C LEU A 370 1.45 -3.04 -10.32
N ARG A 371 0.36 -2.26 -10.32
CA ARG A 371 0.44 -0.79 -10.42
C ARG A 371 1.13 -0.17 -9.22
N GLN A 372 0.77 -0.64 -8.01
CA GLN A 372 1.36 -0.17 -6.76
C GLN A 372 2.86 -0.50 -6.67
N TYR A 373 3.34 -1.55 -7.35
CA TYR A 373 4.76 -1.86 -7.41
C TYR A 373 5.61 -0.70 -7.96
N SER A 374 5.09 0.11 -8.89
CA SER A 374 5.80 1.30 -9.39
C SER A 374 6.06 2.34 -8.29
N PHE A 375 5.14 2.47 -7.33
CA PHE A 375 5.31 3.32 -6.16
C PHE A 375 6.29 2.69 -5.17
N VAL A 376 6.16 1.39 -4.89
CA VAL A 376 7.09 0.62 -4.05
C VAL A 376 8.53 0.75 -4.56
N ASP A 377 8.73 0.62 -5.86
CA ASP A 377 10.04 0.75 -6.51
C ASP A 377 10.62 2.17 -6.35
N LYS A 378 9.81 3.21 -6.49
CA LYS A 378 10.23 4.60 -6.22
C LYS A 378 10.66 4.78 -4.75
N MET A 379 9.91 4.21 -3.80
CA MET A 379 10.27 4.25 -2.38
C MET A 379 11.59 3.51 -2.11
N HIS A 380 11.77 2.34 -2.73
CA HIS A 380 12.99 1.56 -2.62
C HIS A 380 14.22 2.28 -3.17
N HIS A 381 14.09 2.94 -4.33
CA HIS A 381 15.15 3.73 -4.93
C HIS A 381 15.53 4.95 -4.07
N GLN A 382 14.56 5.57 -3.40
CA GLN A 382 14.83 6.64 -2.44
C GLN A 382 15.44 6.11 -1.14
N LEU A 383 15.05 4.90 -0.73
CA LEU A 383 15.49 4.22 0.49
C LEU A 383 15.43 5.13 1.73
N TRP A 384 14.36 5.91 1.86
CA TRP A 384 14.27 6.92 2.93
C TRP A 384 14.37 6.32 4.32
N ILE A 385 13.94 5.08 4.52
CA ILE A 385 14.04 4.36 5.80
C ILE A 385 15.48 4.23 6.29
N ARG A 386 16.48 4.20 5.40
CA ARG A 386 17.90 4.20 5.75
C ARG A 386 18.55 5.59 5.71
N SER A 387 17.78 6.63 5.39
CA SER A 387 18.30 7.99 5.20
C SER A 387 18.73 8.62 6.52
N PRO A 388 19.87 9.35 6.55
CA PRO A 388 20.21 10.20 7.68
C PRO A 388 19.20 11.34 7.91
N GLY A 389 18.34 11.62 6.93
CA GLY A 389 17.29 12.63 7.00
C GLY A 389 15.93 12.14 7.52
N LEU A 390 15.74 10.82 7.71
CA LEU A 390 14.44 10.20 8.03
C LEU A 390 13.78 10.84 9.26
N MET A 391 14.50 10.84 10.38
CA MET A 391 14.15 11.59 11.59
C MET A 391 14.93 12.90 11.65
N GLY A 392 14.59 13.77 12.61
CA GLY A 392 15.28 15.03 12.86
C GLY A 392 16.78 14.88 13.15
N ARG A 393 17.41 15.85 13.79
CA ARG A 393 18.83 15.68 14.12
C ARG A 393 18.98 14.45 15.02
N LEU A 394 19.85 13.52 14.65
CA LEU A 394 20.30 12.46 15.56
C LEU A 394 20.73 13.13 16.87
N PRO A 395 20.06 12.89 18.00
CA PRO A 395 20.65 13.24 19.26
C PRO A 395 21.86 12.31 19.37
N LEU A 396 23.06 12.90 19.38
CA LEU A 396 24.30 12.12 19.42
C LEU A 396 24.40 11.23 20.66
N ASP A 397 23.64 11.58 21.69
CA ASP A 397 23.59 10.91 22.99
C ASP A 397 22.47 9.85 23.05
N SER A 398 21.62 9.74 22.02
CA SER A 398 20.38 8.93 22.06
C SER A 398 20.31 7.75 21.09
N ILE A 399 21.35 7.42 20.33
CA ILE A 399 21.36 6.11 19.65
C ILE A 399 21.47 5.05 20.75
N PRO A 400 20.41 4.24 21.01
CA PRO A 400 20.43 3.30 22.10
C PRO A 400 21.61 2.34 21.92
N LEU A 401 22.41 2.16 22.97
CA LEU A 401 23.34 1.04 23.05
C LEU A 401 22.53 -0.23 22.81
N VAL A 402 22.93 -1.06 21.86
CA VAL A 402 22.40 -2.42 21.71
C VAL A 402 22.63 -3.15 23.04
N ARG A 403 21.60 -3.22 23.89
CA ARG A 403 21.60 -4.09 25.07
C ARG A 403 21.24 -5.50 24.59
N PRO A 404 22.05 -6.53 24.92
CA PRO A 404 21.70 -7.91 24.61
C PRO A 404 20.38 -8.29 25.29
N ARG A 405 19.55 -9.05 24.57
CA ARG A 405 18.24 -9.55 25.01
C ARG A 405 18.34 -10.40 26.28
N SER A 406 17.47 -10.13 27.25
CA SER A 406 16.78 -11.14 28.06
C SER A 406 15.39 -10.59 28.40
N GLU A 407 14.35 -11.25 27.88
CA GLU A 407 12.98 -11.28 28.41
C GLU A 407 12.41 -9.96 28.98
N THR A 408 11.94 -9.07 28.10
CA THR A 408 10.76 -8.18 28.26
C THR A 408 10.79 -7.11 27.16
N ARG A 409 9.91 -7.27 26.17
CA ARG A 409 9.69 -6.31 25.07
C ARG A 409 8.79 -5.19 25.58
N SER A 410 9.37 -4.07 26.02
CA SER A 410 8.74 -2.74 26.07
C SER A 410 9.74 -1.75 26.68
N VAL A 411 10.59 -1.12 25.85
CA VAL A 411 11.32 0.06 26.29
C VAL A 411 10.67 1.27 25.63
N VAL A 412 9.78 1.90 26.38
CA VAL A 412 9.21 3.20 26.05
C VAL A 412 10.33 4.24 26.15
N LEU A 413 10.74 4.82 25.03
CA LEU A 413 11.59 6.00 25.02
C LEU A 413 10.70 7.25 24.98
N ILE A 414 10.44 7.83 26.16
CA ILE A 414 9.77 9.12 26.33
C ILE A 414 10.79 10.22 26.02
N ASN A 415 11.06 10.49 24.74
CA ASN A 415 11.61 11.78 24.32
C ASN A 415 10.56 12.43 23.40
N PRO A 416 10.25 13.73 23.57
CA PRO A 416 9.37 14.42 22.62
C PRO A 416 9.99 14.30 21.22
N PRO A 417 9.20 13.95 20.19
CA PRO A 417 9.71 13.73 18.85
C PRO A 417 10.34 15.02 18.33
N ASP A 418 11.57 14.91 17.82
CA ASP A 418 12.19 15.99 17.08
C ASP A 418 11.37 16.24 15.81
N THR A 419 10.65 17.37 15.77
CA THR A 419 9.77 17.78 14.68
C THR A 419 10.53 18.14 13.40
N SER A 420 11.86 18.00 13.37
CA SER A 420 12.73 18.45 12.26
C SER A 420 13.08 17.39 11.20
N GLY A 421 12.43 16.22 11.19
CA GLY A 421 12.71 15.12 10.25
C GLY A 421 11.98 15.17 8.90
N PHE A 422 12.45 14.38 7.93
CA PHE A 422 11.80 14.21 6.62
C PHE A 422 10.33 13.81 6.78
N LEU A 423 10.03 12.77 7.56
CA LEU A 423 8.65 12.29 7.73
C LEU A 423 7.75 13.34 8.40
N HIS A 424 8.27 14.13 9.34
CA HIS A 424 7.52 15.23 9.94
C HIS A 424 7.15 16.30 8.90
N ARG A 425 8.10 16.69 8.04
CA ARG A 425 7.83 17.63 6.95
C ARG A 425 6.86 17.06 5.92
N ALA A 426 6.99 15.78 5.58
CA ALA A 426 6.10 15.10 4.65
C ALA A 426 4.65 15.10 5.19
N VAL A 427 4.45 14.79 6.48
CA VAL A 427 3.12 14.86 7.13
C VAL A 427 2.56 16.29 7.10
N SER A 428 3.37 17.30 7.42
CA SER A 428 2.95 18.71 7.37
C SER A 428 2.56 19.14 5.95
N ARG A 429 3.34 18.72 4.93
CA ARG A 429 3.04 19.01 3.52
C ARG A 429 1.80 18.28 3.05
N TYR A 430 1.58 17.05 3.49
CA TYR A 430 0.35 16.31 3.22
C TYR A 430 -0.87 17.03 3.77
N GLU A 431 -0.82 17.54 5.00
CA GLU A 431 -1.93 18.29 5.59
C GLU A 431 -2.27 19.54 4.74
N THR A 432 -1.25 20.31 4.35
CA THR A 432 -1.44 21.46 3.45
C THR A 432 -1.99 21.04 2.09
N TYR A 433 -1.37 20.05 1.44
CA TYR A 433 -1.82 19.52 0.16
C TYR A 433 -3.27 19.05 0.22
N PHE A 434 -3.65 18.33 1.27
CA PHE A 434 -4.99 17.77 1.40
C PHE A 434 -6.05 18.86 1.59
N SER A 435 -5.70 19.98 2.24
CA SER A 435 -6.57 21.16 2.34
C SER A 435 -6.89 21.79 0.97
N LEU A 436 -6.01 21.62 -0.02
CA LEU A 436 -6.23 22.12 -1.38
C LEU A 436 -7.46 21.47 -2.03
N PHE A 437 -7.83 20.24 -1.67
CA PHE A 437 -9.06 19.63 -2.18
C PHE A 437 -10.30 20.45 -1.83
N LYS A 438 -10.32 21.11 -0.67
CA LYS A 438 -11.43 21.99 -0.27
C LYS A 438 -11.40 23.31 -1.05
N LEU A 439 -10.21 23.86 -1.28
CA LEU A 439 -10.02 25.15 -1.96
C LEU A 439 -10.23 25.05 -3.49
N HIS A 440 -9.95 23.88 -4.07
CA HIS A 440 -9.97 23.65 -5.52
C HIS A 440 -10.89 22.46 -5.89
N PRO A 441 -12.21 22.58 -5.69
CA PRO A 441 -13.15 21.50 -5.99
C PRO A 441 -13.15 21.15 -7.49
N GLY A 442 -13.19 19.85 -7.80
CA GLY A 442 -13.22 19.34 -9.18
C GLY A 442 -11.89 19.39 -9.94
N LYS A 443 -10.81 19.91 -9.32
CA LYS A 443 -9.47 19.89 -9.90
C LYS A 443 -8.76 18.58 -9.59
N ILE A 444 -7.96 18.12 -10.54
CA ILE A 444 -7.04 16.99 -10.36
C ILE A 444 -5.81 17.55 -9.65
N LEU A 445 -5.57 17.08 -8.43
CA LEU A 445 -4.41 17.46 -7.63
C LEU A 445 -3.43 16.29 -7.60
N VAL A 446 -2.17 16.53 -7.95
CA VAL A 446 -1.15 15.48 -8.10
C VAL A 446 -0.15 15.59 -6.95
N PRO A 447 -0.03 14.57 -6.06
CA PRO A 447 0.86 14.63 -4.91
C PRO A 447 2.33 14.55 -5.33
N THR A 448 3.22 15.20 -4.56
CA THR A 448 4.66 14.92 -4.61
C THR A 448 4.96 13.58 -3.93
N LEU A 449 6.13 12.99 -4.18
CA LEU A 449 6.44 11.62 -3.73
C LEU A 449 6.40 11.46 -2.20
N ASP A 450 6.82 12.49 -1.46
CA ASP A 450 6.72 12.55 0.00
C ASP A 450 5.26 12.66 0.46
N VAL A 451 4.45 13.48 -0.20
CA VAL A 451 3.02 13.64 0.09
C VAL A 451 2.24 12.35 -0.21
N ASP A 452 2.53 11.67 -1.32
CA ASP A 452 1.86 10.42 -1.73
C ASP A 452 2.16 9.28 -0.74
N LEU A 453 3.38 9.19 -0.20
CA LEU A 453 3.71 8.26 0.90
C LEU A 453 2.80 8.47 2.12
N ILE A 454 2.58 9.71 2.53
CA ILE A 454 1.70 10.00 3.66
C ILE A 454 0.25 9.69 3.31
N TRP A 455 -0.19 10.01 2.10
CA TRP A 455 -1.54 9.71 1.64
C TRP A 455 -1.81 8.20 1.65
N HIS A 456 -0.89 7.38 1.12
CA HIS A 456 -1.02 5.93 1.18
C HIS A 456 -1.08 5.44 2.63
N SER A 457 -0.24 5.98 3.51
CA SER A 457 -0.25 5.64 4.95
C SER A 457 -1.58 6.01 5.64
N ALA A 458 -2.22 7.11 5.25
CA ALA A 458 -3.51 7.54 5.77
C ALA A 458 -4.64 6.58 5.37
N MET A 459 -4.67 6.11 4.12
CA MET A 459 -5.70 5.19 3.60
C MET A 459 -5.71 3.82 4.29
N LEU A 460 -4.59 3.43 4.90
CA LEU A 460 -4.44 2.20 5.69
C LEU A 460 -5.20 2.24 7.04
N THR A 461 -5.91 3.33 7.35
CA THR A 461 -6.89 3.38 8.46
C THR A 461 -8.24 3.87 7.93
N PRO A 462 -9.09 2.99 7.36
CA PRO A 462 -10.22 3.40 6.52
C PRO A 462 -11.22 4.34 7.23
N ALA A 463 -11.55 4.05 8.49
CA ALA A 463 -12.47 4.87 9.27
C ALA A 463 -11.89 6.27 9.53
N ALA A 464 -10.61 6.37 9.92
CA ALA A 464 -9.93 7.63 10.15
C ALA A 464 -9.78 8.45 8.87
N TYR A 465 -9.43 7.79 7.77
CA TYR A 465 -9.28 8.43 6.47
C TYR A 465 -10.58 9.05 5.97
N ARG A 466 -11.71 8.34 6.08
CA ARG A 466 -13.03 8.88 5.72
C ARG A 466 -13.39 10.10 6.55
N GLU A 467 -13.11 10.06 7.85
CA GLU A 467 -13.36 11.19 8.76
C GLU A 467 -12.47 12.39 8.42
N TYR A 468 -11.18 12.15 8.18
CA TYR A 468 -10.23 13.19 7.76
C TYR A 468 -10.65 13.84 6.43
N CYS A 469 -11.07 13.04 5.45
CA CYS A 469 -11.60 13.53 4.19
C CYS A 469 -12.78 14.48 4.41
N ARG A 470 -13.77 14.06 5.21
CA ARG A 470 -14.95 14.86 5.51
C ARG A 470 -14.58 16.18 6.19
N ASN A 471 -13.69 16.13 7.18
CA ASN A 471 -13.35 17.29 7.99
C ASN A 471 -12.45 18.30 7.25
N VAL A 472 -11.49 17.82 6.45
CA VAL A 472 -10.50 18.68 5.80
C VAL A 472 -10.92 19.05 4.38
N ALA A 473 -11.32 18.07 3.55
CA ALA A 473 -11.67 18.30 2.15
C ALA A 473 -13.17 18.60 1.94
N GLY A 474 -14.01 18.40 2.95
CA GLY A 474 -15.46 18.57 2.88
C GLY A 474 -16.19 17.46 2.11
N ARG A 475 -15.45 16.47 1.62
CA ARG A 475 -15.94 15.32 0.84
C ARG A 475 -14.92 14.20 0.90
N PHE A 476 -15.33 12.97 0.57
CA PHE A 476 -14.39 11.88 0.39
C PHE A 476 -13.51 12.10 -0.84
N ILE A 477 -12.22 11.77 -0.69
CA ILE A 477 -11.22 11.86 -1.75
C ILE A 477 -10.77 10.44 -2.05
N ASP A 478 -11.03 9.97 -3.27
CA ASP A 478 -10.54 8.67 -3.74
C ASP A 478 -9.12 8.82 -4.30
N HIS A 479 -8.33 7.75 -4.23
CA HIS A 479 -6.98 7.71 -4.81
C HIS A 479 -7.04 6.99 -6.15
N ASN A 480 -7.02 7.76 -7.25
CA ASN A 480 -7.10 7.20 -8.60
C ASN A 480 -5.70 7.06 -9.21
N ASP A 481 -5.19 5.82 -9.22
CA ASP A 481 -3.87 5.48 -9.76
C ASP A 481 -3.85 5.20 -11.29
N LYS A 482 -4.99 5.41 -12.00
CA LYS A 482 -5.14 5.13 -13.44
C LYS A 482 -5.12 6.37 -14.35
N LEU A 483 -4.60 7.51 -13.87
CA LEU A 483 -4.54 8.75 -14.67
C LEU A 483 -3.45 8.66 -15.75
N SER A 484 -3.70 9.24 -16.93
CA SER A 484 -2.70 9.31 -18.00
C SER A 484 -1.56 10.29 -17.66
N ASP A 485 -0.38 10.09 -18.27
CA ASP A 485 0.79 10.95 -18.04
C ASP A 485 0.51 12.43 -18.35
N ASP A 486 -0.23 12.72 -19.42
CA ASP A 486 -0.62 14.11 -19.77
C ASP A 486 -1.49 14.74 -18.66
N THR A 487 -2.47 13.97 -18.15
CA THR A 487 -3.34 14.43 -17.05
C THR A 487 -2.55 14.67 -15.77
N LEU A 488 -1.54 13.83 -15.51
CA LEU A 488 -0.64 13.99 -14.37
C LEU A 488 0.27 15.21 -14.51
N GLY A 489 0.75 15.51 -15.72
CA GLY A 489 1.56 16.69 -16.01
C GLY A 489 0.81 18.00 -15.71
N ASP A 490 -0.35 18.18 -16.33
CA ASP A 490 -1.19 19.37 -16.15
C ASP A 490 -1.65 19.51 -14.69
N GLY A 491 -2.03 18.38 -14.07
CA GLY A 491 -2.43 18.35 -12.67
C GLY A 491 -1.29 18.73 -11.72
N PHE A 492 -0.05 18.32 -12.01
CA PHE A 492 1.11 18.65 -11.20
C PHE A 492 1.44 20.14 -11.24
N GLU A 493 1.44 20.76 -12.42
CA GLU A 493 1.69 22.21 -12.56
C GLU A 493 0.64 23.04 -11.80
N TYR A 494 -0.64 22.67 -11.94
CA TYR A 494 -1.72 23.31 -11.19
C TYR A 494 -1.54 23.15 -9.68
N THR A 495 -1.22 21.94 -9.22
CA THR A 495 -1.02 21.65 -7.80
C THR A 495 0.17 22.43 -7.23
N SER A 496 1.26 22.55 -8.00
CA SER A 496 2.44 23.31 -7.59
C SER A 496 2.09 24.77 -7.30
N THR A 497 1.38 25.40 -8.22
CA THR A 497 0.93 26.80 -8.07
C THR A 497 0.03 26.97 -6.86
N ALA A 498 -0.99 26.12 -6.72
CA ALA A 498 -1.93 26.18 -5.60
C ALA A 498 -1.25 25.96 -4.24
N PHE A 499 -0.28 25.05 -4.18
CA PHE A 499 0.48 24.77 -2.96
C PHE A 499 1.39 25.95 -2.56
N GLU A 500 2.10 26.53 -3.54
CA GLU A 500 2.94 27.71 -3.31
C GLU A 500 2.13 28.91 -2.82
N GLU A 501 0.94 29.14 -3.41
CA GLU A 501 0.02 30.18 -2.95
C GLU A 501 -0.45 29.92 -1.51
N ALA A 502 -0.86 28.69 -1.19
CA ALA A 502 -1.37 28.32 0.13
C ALA A 502 -0.31 28.41 1.25
N THR A 503 0.97 28.25 0.90
CA THR A 503 2.10 28.27 1.85
C THR A 503 2.84 29.60 1.92
N GLY A 504 2.48 30.57 1.06
CA GLY A 504 3.22 31.84 0.96
C GLY A 504 4.60 31.69 0.30
N GLY A 505 4.73 30.73 -0.63
CA GLY A 505 5.91 30.52 -1.47
C GLY A 505 6.78 29.32 -1.11
N GLU A 506 6.28 28.31 -0.39
CA GLU A 506 7.01 27.05 -0.25
C GLU A 506 7.01 26.29 -1.58
N GLU A 507 8.20 26.03 -2.13
CA GLU A 507 8.38 25.23 -3.35
C GLU A 507 7.70 23.86 -3.21
N TYR A 508 6.80 23.55 -4.15
CA TYR A 508 6.10 22.27 -4.16
C TYR A 508 7.02 21.15 -4.63
N GLY A 509 7.61 21.30 -5.82
CA GLY A 509 8.47 20.30 -6.46
C GLY A 509 9.94 20.41 -6.03
N LYS A 510 10.30 19.84 -4.87
CA LYS A 510 11.68 19.84 -4.37
C LYS A 510 12.41 18.51 -4.54
N CYS A 511 13.74 18.55 -4.46
CA CYS A 511 14.56 17.34 -4.43
C CYS A 511 14.47 16.66 -3.05
N LEU A 512 14.03 15.41 -3.03
CA LEU A 512 13.83 14.60 -1.82
C LEU A 512 14.97 13.60 -1.55
N CYS A 513 16.14 13.79 -2.18
CA CYS A 513 17.27 12.88 -1.98
C CYS A 513 17.85 13.00 -0.56
N TRP A 514 18.62 11.99 -0.13
CA TRP A 514 19.24 11.98 1.21
C TRP A 514 20.03 13.24 1.53
N HIS A 515 20.69 13.84 0.53
CA HIS A 515 21.47 15.07 0.71
C HIS A 515 20.59 16.28 1.01
N CYS A 516 19.59 16.52 0.18
CA CYS A 516 18.67 17.65 0.33
C CYS A 516 17.89 17.57 1.64
N GLU A 517 17.34 16.40 1.97
CA GLU A 517 16.59 16.21 3.21
C GLU A 517 17.48 16.34 4.46
N THR A 518 18.71 15.82 4.40
CA THR A 518 19.68 16.03 5.49
C THR A 518 20.04 17.50 5.64
N ALA A 519 20.25 18.22 4.54
CA ALA A 519 20.54 19.65 4.58
C ALA A 519 19.38 20.47 5.18
N LEU A 520 18.13 20.08 4.92
CA LEU A 520 16.95 20.70 5.52
C LEU A 520 16.90 20.46 7.03
N ASN A 521 17.15 19.24 7.51
CA ASN A 521 17.18 18.93 8.96
C ASN A 521 18.21 19.83 9.69
N GLU A 522 19.37 20.09 9.07
CA GLU A 522 20.42 20.90 9.70
C GLU A 522 20.08 22.41 9.78
N LYS A 523 19.05 22.89 9.09
CA LYS A 523 18.59 24.29 9.17
C LYS A 523 17.73 24.57 10.42
N VAL A 524 17.11 23.56 11.03
CA VAL A 524 16.16 23.74 12.14
C VAL A 524 16.88 23.88 13.48
N LYS A 525 16.77 25.03 14.16
CA LYS A 525 17.43 25.28 15.46
C LYS A 525 16.85 24.34 16.54
N PRO A 526 17.68 23.64 17.35
CA PRO A 526 17.17 22.79 18.42
C PRO A 526 16.55 23.61 19.55
N GLU A 527 15.51 23.05 20.18
CA GLU A 527 14.95 23.52 21.45
C GLU A 527 15.75 22.93 22.64
N GLY A 528 15.94 23.71 23.72
CA GLY A 528 16.59 23.26 24.97
C GLY A 528 18.14 23.23 24.98
N GLU A 529 18.73 22.50 25.93
CA GLU A 529 20.18 22.45 26.25
C GLU A 529 21.07 21.72 25.20
N LYS A 530 20.60 21.50 23.97
CA LYS A 530 21.36 20.85 22.88
C LYS A 530 22.30 21.83 22.15
N GLU A 531 23.11 22.57 22.91
CA GLU A 531 23.75 23.82 22.45
C GLU A 531 25.14 23.63 21.79
N GLU A 532 25.93 22.64 22.21
CA GLU A 532 27.36 22.57 21.89
C GLU A 532 27.67 22.27 20.41
N ARG A 533 26.84 21.44 19.74
CA ARG A 533 27.02 21.09 18.32
C ARG A 533 26.35 22.09 17.37
N TRP A 534 25.25 22.71 17.81
CA TRP A 534 24.71 23.89 17.13
C TRP A 534 25.76 25.00 17.08
N LYS A 535 26.63 25.14 18.10
CA LYS A 535 27.79 26.05 18.02
C LYS A 535 28.74 25.68 16.86
N ILE A 536 29.01 24.41 16.58
CA ILE A 536 29.86 23.98 15.44
C ILE A 536 29.18 24.32 14.10
N TRP A 537 27.91 23.94 13.93
CA TRP A 537 27.14 24.25 12.71
C TRP A 537 26.96 25.76 12.49
N LYS A 538 26.71 26.53 13.57
CA LYS A 538 26.61 27.99 13.57
C LYS A 538 27.92 28.67 13.21
N LYS A 539 29.06 28.09 13.62
CA LYS A 539 30.42 28.57 13.28
C LYS A 539 30.83 28.21 11.84
N ALA A 540 30.21 27.22 11.22
CA ALA A 540 30.49 26.86 9.82
C ALA A 540 29.85 27.89 8.87
N ALA A 541 30.64 28.43 7.95
CA ALA A 541 30.17 29.30 6.86
C ALA A 541 30.00 28.52 5.57
N GLY A 542 28.98 28.85 4.76
CA GLY A 542 28.74 28.34 3.39
C GLY A 542 29.21 26.90 3.15
N ASP A 543 30.36 26.77 2.48
CA ASP A 543 31.01 25.51 2.10
C ASP A 543 31.25 24.52 3.25
N GLY A 544 31.45 25.03 4.47
CA GLY A 544 31.60 24.21 5.67
C GLY A 544 30.32 23.45 6.06
N LYS A 545 29.14 24.04 5.82
CA LYS A 545 27.85 23.37 6.09
C LYS A 545 27.58 22.27 5.08
N GLU A 546 27.82 22.57 3.81
CA GLU A 546 27.70 21.61 2.70
C GLU A 546 28.62 20.40 2.89
N ARG A 547 29.87 20.64 3.30
CA ARG A 547 30.83 19.59 3.66
C ARG A 547 30.28 18.66 4.75
N LEU A 548 29.67 19.20 5.80
CA LEU A 548 29.15 18.42 6.93
C LEU A 548 27.96 17.53 6.51
N VAL A 549 27.04 18.07 5.69
CA VAL A 549 25.93 17.29 5.11
C VAL A 549 26.47 16.15 4.27
N ARG A 550 27.42 16.44 3.36
CA ARG A 550 28.04 15.44 2.49
C ARG A 550 28.68 14.30 3.29
N ILE A 551 29.47 14.61 4.32
CA ILE A 551 30.13 13.60 5.16
C ILE A 551 29.10 12.69 5.84
N ARG A 552 27.98 13.25 6.33
CA ARG A 552 26.91 12.47 6.96
C ARG A 552 26.23 11.55 5.96
N VAL A 553 25.90 12.04 4.77
CA VAL A 553 25.26 11.24 3.72
C VAL A 553 26.18 10.11 3.26
N GLU A 554 27.46 10.39 3.02
CA GLU A 554 28.44 9.38 2.61
C GLU A 554 28.65 8.29 3.68
N TYR A 555 28.65 8.65 4.96
CA TYR A 555 28.69 7.67 6.04
C TYR A 555 27.51 6.70 5.97
N TYR A 556 26.28 7.21 5.86
CA TYR A 556 25.07 6.39 5.81
C TYR A 556 25.01 5.53 4.54
N ARG A 557 25.45 6.07 3.40
CA ARG A 557 25.58 5.31 2.14
C ARG A 557 26.54 4.14 2.29
N GLU A 558 27.70 4.36 2.92
CA GLU A 558 28.67 3.28 3.14
C GLU A 558 28.16 2.26 4.17
N VAL A 559 27.45 2.67 5.23
CA VAL A 559 26.78 1.72 6.14
C VAL A 559 25.81 0.81 5.37
N GLU A 560 24.95 1.39 4.55
CA GLU A 560 23.97 0.64 3.77
C GLU A 560 24.64 -0.28 2.73
N LYS A 561 25.68 0.19 2.05
CA LYS A 561 26.46 -0.63 1.11
C LYS A 561 27.10 -1.83 1.80
N ARG A 562 27.66 -1.63 3.00
CA ARG A 562 28.26 -2.71 3.80
C ARG A 562 27.19 -3.72 4.25
N ARG A 563 26.03 -3.26 4.70
CA ARG A 563 24.88 -4.12 5.04
C ARG A 563 24.47 -5.02 3.87
N ARG A 564 24.25 -4.43 2.68
CA ARG A 564 23.91 -5.17 1.46
C ARG A 564 24.97 -6.19 1.05
N SER A 565 26.23 -5.94 1.42
CA SER A 565 27.37 -6.83 1.14
C SER A 565 27.63 -7.85 2.25
N GLY A 566 26.83 -7.89 3.31
CA GLY A 566 27.05 -8.77 4.47
C GLY A 566 28.29 -8.42 5.30
N LEU A 567 28.81 -7.19 5.18
CA LEU A 567 29.96 -6.71 5.93
C LEU A 567 29.53 -6.08 7.26
N GLY A 568 30.39 -6.14 8.29
CA GLY A 568 30.14 -5.48 9.57
C GLY A 568 29.97 -3.96 9.44
N GLY A 569 29.29 -3.33 10.39
CA GLY A 569 28.98 -1.90 10.34
C GLY A 569 30.19 -0.96 10.44
N LEU A 570 29.92 0.35 10.50
CA LEU A 570 30.94 1.38 10.68
C LEU A 570 30.91 1.95 12.10
N GLU A 571 32.06 2.37 12.61
CA GLU A 571 32.17 3.05 13.90
C GLU A 571 31.54 4.43 13.86
N ARG A 572 30.70 4.72 14.86
CA ARG A 572 30.08 6.04 15.06
C ARG A 572 31.13 7.14 15.23
N GLU A 573 32.22 6.83 15.92
CA GLU A 573 33.37 7.70 16.17
C GLU A 573 34.05 8.16 14.87
N GLY A 574 34.02 7.30 13.84
CA GLY A 574 34.55 7.60 12.51
C GLY A 574 33.81 8.77 11.84
N LEU A 575 32.48 8.82 11.96
CA LEU A 575 31.69 9.96 11.46
C LEU A 575 32.10 11.27 12.16
N PHE A 576 32.26 11.23 13.49
CA PHE A 576 32.67 12.42 14.26
C PHE A 576 34.06 12.92 13.91
N ALA A 577 35.01 11.99 13.80
CA ALA A 577 36.38 12.32 13.42
C ALA A 577 36.40 12.97 12.02
N ALA A 578 35.64 12.44 11.06
CA ALA A 578 35.53 13.00 9.72
C ALA A 578 34.92 14.42 9.72
N MET A 579 33.85 14.64 10.50
CA MET A 579 33.21 15.96 10.62
C MET A 579 34.12 17.02 11.26
N LYS A 580 34.99 16.63 12.21
CA LYS A 580 35.92 17.54 12.91
C LYS A 580 37.16 17.91 12.10
N LYS A 581 37.63 17.03 11.19
CA LYS A 581 38.71 17.37 10.26
C LYS A 581 38.26 18.60 9.44
N LYS A 582 39.13 19.60 9.27
CA LYS A 582 38.84 20.77 8.43
C LYS A 582 39.11 20.43 6.98
#